data_AF-A0A2K9AMS6-F1
#
_entry.id   AF-A0A2K9AMS6-F1
#
_cell.length_a   1.000
_cell.length_b   1.000
_cell.length_c   1.000
_cell.angle_alpha   90.00
_cell.angle_beta   90.00
_cell.angle_gamma   90.00
#
_symmetry.space_group_name_H-M   'P 1'
#
loop_
_entity.id
_entity.type
_entity.pdbx_description
1 polymer ?
#
loop_
_entity_poly.entity_id
_entity_poly.type
_entity_poly.pdbx_seq_one_letter_code
_entity_poly.pdbx_strand_id
1 'polypeptide(L)'
;MAENKVQDFFIAESSNEKNRGEVRLDLFMKKHKELASGNPNDVWKLDYYKNTTKLALMILLYIFAQDDDDISEKELNKVKKYLRKHRYILEAKDFDEIIDLAKSKMTIDIFVKYMKDSGFKEDILDNAIAEAKNVVKRSLVYKTYIDELKDGYLEQVK
;
A
#
# COMPACT_ATOMS: atom_id res chain seq x y z
N MET A 1 13.06 23.66 3.47
CA MET A 1 12.57 22.38 2.93
C MET A 1 11.45 21.94 3.85
N ALA A 2 10.20 21.92 3.39
CA ALA A 2 9.10 21.47 4.23
C ALA A 2 9.27 19.97 4.47
N GLU A 3 9.55 19.60 5.72
CA GLU A 3 9.55 18.20 6.17
C GLU A 3 8.18 17.58 5.84
N ASN A 4 8.22 16.51 5.04
CA ASN A 4 7.03 15.88 4.50
C ASN A 4 6.43 14.98 5.57
N LYS A 5 5.34 15.41 6.23
CA LYS A 5 4.64 14.72 7.33
C LYS A 5 4.29 13.26 7.03
N VAL A 6 4.14 12.91 5.75
CA VAL A 6 3.93 11.54 5.28
C VAL A 6 5.19 10.70 5.50
N GLN A 7 6.36 11.25 5.19
CA GLN A 7 7.65 10.61 5.37
C GLN A 7 7.94 10.38 6.86
N ASP A 8 7.77 11.41 7.70
CA ASP A 8 7.97 11.28 9.15
C ASP A 8 7.10 10.20 9.76
N PHE A 9 5.84 10.12 9.29
CA PHE A 9 4.92 9.07 9.70
C PHE A 9 5.45 7.68 9.35
N PHE A 10 5.82 7.43 8.10
CA PHE A 10 6.29 6.10 7.70
C PHE A 10 7.68 5.75 8.27
N ILE A 11 8.57 6.73 8.48
CA ILE A 11 9.86 6.53 9.16
C ILE A 11 9.63 6.09 10.61
N ALA A 12 8.70 6.73 11.32
CA ALA A 12 8.32 6.35 12.66
C ALA A 12 7.68 4.94 12.68
N GLU A 13 6.88 4.59 11.68
CA GLU A 13 6.28 3.27 11.57
C GLU A 13 7.32 2.17 11.29
N SER A 14 8.27 2.41 10.37
CA SER A 14 9.40 1.51 10.04
C SER A 14 10.27 1.23 11.27
N SER A 15 10.62 2.28 12.01
CA SER A 15 11.42 2.18 13.25
C SER A 15 10.69 1.38 14.35
N ASN A 16 9.38 1.56 14.46
CA ASN A 16 8.56 0.83 15.42
C ASN A 16 8.41 -0.66 15.08
N GLU A 17 8.53 -1.06 13.80
CA GLU A 17 8.40 -2.48 13.42
C GLU A 17 9.65 -3.31 13.63
N LYS A 18 10.83 -2.70 13.54
CA LYS A 18 12.09 -3.38 13.89
C LYS A 18 12.05 -3.98 15.31
N ASN A 19 11.14 -3.51 16.17
CA ASN A 19 10.97 -3.95 17.56
C ASN A 19 9.73 -4.85 17.82
N ARG A 20 8.86 -5.14 16.84
CA ARG A 20 7.53 -5.75 17.09
C ARG A 20 7.05 -6.82 16.09
N GLY A 21 7.86 -7.16 15.08
CA GLY A 21 7.46 -8.05 13.99
C GLY A 21 6.93 -9.44 14.41
N GLU A 22 7.62 -10.13 15.33
CA GLU A 22 7.27 -11.52 15.71
C GLU A 22 5.90 -11.65 16.39
N VAL A 23 5.56 -10.72 17.30
CA VAL A 23 4.28 -10.74 18.04
C VAL A 23 3.07 -10.52 17.10
N ARG A 24 3.30 -9.89 15.95
CA ARG A 24 2.24 -9.44 15.03
C ARG A 24 1.92 -10.48 13.97
N LEU A 25 2.93 -11.21 13.49
CA LEU A 25 2.73 -12.38 12.65
C LEU A 25 1.85 -13.41 13.38
N ASP A 26 2.11 -13.63 14.67
CA ASP A 26 1.30 -14.49 15.54
C ASP A 26 -0.18 -14.07 15.62
N LEU A 27 -0.46 -12.77 15.70
CA LEU A 27 -1.83 -12.24 15.71
C LEU A 27 -2.52 -12.42 14.35
N PHE A 28 -1.79 -12.26 13.25
CA PHE A 28 -2.31 -12.53 11.91
C PHE A 28 -2.67 -14.01 11.73
N MET A 29 -1.74 -14.91 12.06
CA MET A 29 -1.94 -16.35 11.96
C MET A 29 -3.10 -16.82 12.86
N LYS A 30 -3.29 -16.21 14.05
CA LYS A 30 -4.46 -16.46 14.91
C LYS A 30 -5.79 -16.02 14.30
N LYS A 31 -5.80 -14.91 13.56
CA LYS A 31 -7.01 -14.38 12.90
C LYS A 31 -7.34 -15.15 11.62
N HIS A 32 -6.32 -15.67 10.96
CA HIS A 32 -6.41 -16.49 9.76
C HIS A 32 -5.96 -17.92 10.09
N LYS A 33 -6.67 -18.59 11.01
CA LYS A 33 -6.32 -19.94 11.50
C LYS A 33 -6.12 -20.97 10.39
N GLU A 34 -6.76 -20.77 9.26
CA GLU A 34 -6.62 -21.53 8.02
C GLU A 34 -5.15 -21.57 7.53
N LEU A 35 -4.37 -20.52 7.80
CA LEU A 35 -2.96 -20.37 7.43
C LEU A 35 -2.00 -20.99 8.45
N ALA A 36 -2.45 -21.23 9.68
CA ALA A 36 -1.65 -21.83 10.75
C ALA A 36 -1.49 -23.36 10.58
N SER A 37 -2.05 -23.93 9.51
CA SER A 37 -2.03 -25.37 9.23
C SER A 37 -0.67 -25.90 8.77
N GLY A 38 0.32 -25.02 8.56
CA GLY A 38 1.67 -25.41 8.15
C GLY A 38 1.77 -25.84 6.68
N ASN A 39 0.77 -25.49 5.85
CA ASN A 39 0.82 -25.76 4.42
C ASN A 39 1.83 -24.79 3.75
N PRO A 40 2.82 -25.26 2.98
CA PRO A 40 3.69 -24.39 2.18
C PRO A 40 2.90 -23.46 1.24
N ASN A 41 1.65 -23.83 0.88
CA ASN A 41 0.71 -22.97 0.17
C ASN A 41 0.11 -21.83 1.01
N ASP A 42 0.48 -21.63 2.27
CA ASP A 42 0.01 -20.48 3.06
C ASP A 42 0.98 -19.29 2.96
N VAL A 43 2.23 -19.53 2.57
CA VAL A 43 3.28 -18.51 2.39
C VAL A 43 2.94 -17.55 1.25
N TRP A 44 2.47 -18.07 0.11
CA TRP A 44 2.06 -17.21 -1.01
C TRP A 44 0.90 -16.29 -0.64
N LYS A 45 0.01 -16.71 0.27
CA LYS A 45 -1.14 -15.91 0.70
C LYS A 45 -0.72 -14.75 1.60
N LEU A 46 0.26 -14.96 2.48
CA LEU A 46 0.85 -13.88 3.26
C LEU A 46 1.50 -12.83 2.36
N ASP A 47 2.33 -13.28 1.41
CA ASP A 47 2.98 -12.39 0.44
C ASP A 47 1.95 -11.69 -0.45
N TYR A 48 0.87 -12.39 -0.82
CA TYR A 48 -0.25 -11.80 -1.55
C TYR A 48 -0.89 -10.64 -0.79
N TYR A 49 -1.27 -10.85 0.48
CA TYR A 49 -1.86 -9.79 1.29
C TYR A 49 -0.89 -8.64 1.54
N LYS A 50 0.40 -8.95 1.77
CA LYS A 50 1.46 -7.96 1.95
C LYS A 50 1.58 -7.08 0.71
N ASN A 51 1.72 -7.68 -0.46
CA ASN A 51 1.84 -6.96 -1.73
C ASN A 51 0.59 -6.15 -2.08
N THR A 52 -0.60 -6.72 -1.84
CA THR A 52 -1.88 -6.00 -2.01
C THR A 52 -1.95 -4.78 -1.11
N THR A 53 -1.59 -4.92 0.17
CA THR A 53 -1.61 -3.82 1.15
C THR A 53 -0.60 -2.74 0.81
N LYS A 54 0.62 -3.15 0.44
CA LYS A 54 1.69 -2.24 0.02
C LYS A 54 1.26 -1.43 -1.20
N LEU A 55 0.70 -2.09 -2.21
CA LEU A 55 0.22 -1.45 -3.42
C LEU A 55 -0.98 -0.52 -3.15
N ALA A 56 -1.91 -0.91 -2.28
CA ALA A 56 -3.03 -0.05 -1.89
C ALA A 56 -2.56 1.22 -1.16
N LEU A 57 -1.56 1.12 -0.29
CA LEU A 57 -0.94 2.29 0.35
C LEU A 57 -0.33 3.22 -0.69
N MET A 58 0.41 2.68 -1.66
CA MET A 58 1.01 3.45 -2.76
C MET A 58 -0.05 4.18 -3.59
N ILE A 59 -1.12 3.48 -3.99
CA ILE A 59 -2.25 4.08 -4.72
C ILE A 59 -2.89 5.21 -3.91
N LEU A 60 -3.09 5.03 -2.61
CA LEU A 60 -3.66 6.07 -1.75
C LEU A 60 -2.77 7.31 -1.67
N LEU A 61 -1.46 7.14 -1.57
CA LEU A 61 -0.52 8.26 -1.55
C LEU A 61 -0.51 8.99 -2.90
N TYR A 62 -0.54 8.24 -4.00
CA TYR A 62 -0.63 8.81 -5.35
C TYR A 62 -1.87 9.69 -5.53
N ILE A 63 -3.07 9.16 -5.24
CA ILE A 63 -4.31 9.88 -5.54
C ILE A 63 -4.56 11.07 -4.61
N PHE A 64 -4.02 11.06 -3.40
CA PHE A 64 -4.15 12.21 -2.48
C PHE A 64 -3.23 13.36 -2.89
N ALA A 65 -2.08 13.06 -3.51
CA ALA A 65 -1.17 14.09 -4.01
C ALA A 65 -1.57 14.68 -5.38
N GLN A 66 -2.63 14.18 -6.04
CA GLN A 66 -3.03 14.66 -7.38
C GLN A 66 -3.58 16.09 -7.39
N ASP A 67 -4.16 16.55 -6.27
CA ASP A 67 -4.85 17.86 -6.22
C ASP A 67 -3.86 19.02 -6.07
N ASP A 68 -2.98 18.96 -5.07
CA ASP A 68 -2.09 20.08 -4.68
C ASP A 68 -0.63 19.66 -4.42
N ASP A 69 -0.23 18.47 -4.88
CA ASP A 69 1.06 17.84 -4.57
C ASP A 69 1.34 17.70 -3.06
N ASP A 70 0.33 17.82 -2.20
CA ASP A 70 0.40 17.64 -0.74
C ASP A 70 -0.61 16.57 -0.29
N ILE A 71 -0.46 16.09 0.95
CA ILE A 71 -1.42 15.18 1.58
C ILE A 71 -1.94 15.84 2.85
N SER A 72 -3.21 16.24 2.80
CA SER A 72 -3.87 16.86 3.95
C SER A 72 -3.92 15.91 5.15
N GLU A 73 -4.06 16.49 6.35
CA GLU A 73 -4.17 15.69 7.57
C GLU A 73 -5.37 14.73 7.56
N LYS A 74 -6.46 15.08 6.86
CA LYS A 74 -7.63 14.20 6.69
C LYS A 74 -7.30 12.97 5.84
N GLU A 75 -6.50 13.14 4.79
CA GLU A 75 -6.06 12.06 3.90
C GLU A 75 -5.02 11.19 4.60
N LEU A 76 -4.03 11.80 5.25
CA LEU A 76 -3.07 11.09 6.08
C LEU A 76 -3.76 10.26 7.17
N ASN A 77 -4.85 10.77 7.76
CA ASN A 77 -5.65 9.99 8.71
C ASN A 77 -6.36 8.78 8.09
N LYS A 78 -6.73 8.82 6.80
CA LYS A 78 -7.25 7.65 6.09
C LYS A 78 -6.14 6.61 5.89
N VAL A 79 -4.95 7.06 5.46
CA VAL A 79 -3.76 6.20 5.30
C VAL A 79 -3.41 5.53 6.64
N LYS A 80 -3.33 6.30 7.73
CA LYS A 80 -3.10 5.79 9.10
C LYS A 80 -4.12 4.73 9.52
N LYS A 81 -5.40 4.98 9.27
CA LYS A 81 -6.49 4.03 9.61
C LYS A 81 -6.41 2.75 8.79
N TYR A 82 -6.09 2.86 7.50
CA TYR A 82 -5.89 1.71 6.64
C TYR A 82 -4.66 0.92 7.11
N LEU A 83 -3.50 1.58 7.23
CA LEU A 83 -2.27 0.95 7.71
C LEU A 83 -2.49 0.22 9.03
N ARG A 84 -3.11 0.85 10.04
CA ARG A 84 -3.34 0.21 11.35
C ARG A 84 -4.08 -1.13 11.26
N LYS A 85 -4.95 -1.32 10.25
CA LYS A 85 -5.69 -2.56 10.05
C LYS A 85 -4.87 -3.65 9.36
N HIS A 86 -3.85 -3.29 8.58
CA HIS A 86 -3.05 -4.21 7.76
C HIS A 86 -1.57 -4.23 8.17
N ARG A 87 -1.19 -3.46 9.19
CA ARG A 87 0.20 -3.27 9.60
C ARG A 87 0.91 -4.57 9.98
N TYR A 88 0.17 -5.55 10.50
CA TYR A 88 0.73 -6.81 11.01
C TYR A 88 1.37 -7.72 9.96
N ILE A 89 1.11 -7.49 8.67
CA ILE A 89 1.72 -8.25 7.56
C ILE A 89 2.89 -7.51 6.89
N LEU A 90 3.16 -6.26 7.27
CA LEU A 90 4.22 -5.45 6.67
C LEU A 90 5.50 -5.54 7.51
N GLU A 91 6.64 -5.62 6.83
CA GLU A 91 7.98 -5.59 7.41
C GLU A 91 8.61 -4.20 7.23
N ALA A 92 9.69 -3.91 7.98
CA ALA A 92 10.39 -2.62 7.89
C ALA A 92 10.76 -2.22 6.45
N LYS A 93 11.22 -3.19 5.63
CA LYS A 93 11.55 -2.97 4.21
C LYS A 93 10.36 -2.51 3.38
N ASP A 94 9.15 -2.99 3.68
CA ASP A 94 7.94 -2.61 2.95
C ASP A 94 7.60 -1.14 3.22
N PHE A 95 7.86 -0.65 4.45
CA PHE A 95 7.72 0.77 4.78
C PHE A 95 8.74 1.63 4.06
N ASP A 96 9.98 1.16 3.97
CA ASP A 96 11.04 1.88 3.25
C ASP A 96 10.71 2.01 1.75
N GLU A 97 10.16 0.96 1.13
CA GLU A 97 9.65 1.01 -0.25
C GLU A 97 8.48 1.99 -0.43
N ILE A 98 7.53 2.00 0.51
CA ILE A 98 6.41 2.96 0.49
C ILE A 98 6.93 4.40 0.62
N ILE A 99 7.91 4.63 1.48
CA ILE A 99 8.55 5.94 1.67
C ILE A 99 9.24 6.40 0.39
N ASP A 100 10.02 5.53 -0.24
CA ASP A 100 10.79 5.89 -1.43
C ASP A 100 9.89 6.19 -2.62
N LEU A 101 8.76 5.50 -2.74
CA LEU A 101 7.74 5.81 -3.73
C LEU A 101 6.95 7.08 -3.40
N ALA A 102 6.72 7.37 -2.13
CA ALA A 102 6.16 8.65 -1.70
C ALA A 102 7.11 9.83 -1.98
N LYS A 103 8.44 9.62 -1.95
CA LYS A 103 9.45 10.64 -2.28
C LYS A 103 9.53 10.94 -3.77
N SER A 104 9.33 9.95 -4.63
CA SER A 104 9.64 10.05 -6.06
C SER A 104 8.58 10.79 -6.89
N LYS A 105 7.54 11.36 -6.26
CA LYS A 105 6.37 11.94 -6.91
C LYS A 105 5.79 10.93 -7.90
N MET A 106 5.11 9.92 -7.36
CA MET A 106 4.60 8.78 -8.11
C MET A 106 3.84 9.25 -9.37
N THR A 107 4.33 8.86 -10.54
CA THR A 107 3.66 9.03 -11.84
C THR A 107 3.16 7.67 -12.33
N ILE A 108 2.30 7.68 -13.35
CA ILE A 108 1.85 6.45 -14.02
C ILE A 108 3.06 5.63 -14.51
N ASP A 109 4.08 6.26 -15.08
CA ASP A 109 5.30 5.56 -15.56
C ASP A 109 6.08 4.90 -14.42
N ILE A 110 6.24 5.60 -13.28
CA ILE A 110 6.90 5.04 -12.09
C ILE A 110 6.09 3.88 -11.53
N PHE A 111 4.76 4.00 -11.51
CA PHE A 111 3.85 2.94 -11.08
C PHE A 111 3.93 1.71 -11.99
N VAL A 112 3.88 1.90 -13.30
CA VAL A 112 4.02 0.82 -14.30
C VAL A 112 5.38 0.13 -14.16
N LYS A 113 6.45 0.92 -14.03
CA LYS A 113 7.80 0.37 -13.81
C LYS A 113 7.85 -0.47 -12.54
N TYR A 114 7.34 0.05 -11.42
CA TYR A 114 7.28 -0.68 -10.16
C TYR A 114 6.50 -2.00 -10.28
N MET A 115 5.35 -1.99 -10.97
CA MET A 115 4.54 -3.19 -11.20
C MET A 115 5.29 -4.23 -12.05
N LYS A 116 6.01 -3.79 -13.10
CA LYS A 116 6.85 -4.66 -13.94
C LYS A 116 8.03 -5.25 -13.16
N ASP A 117 8.75 -4.41 -12.42
CA ASP A 117 9.94 -4.79 -11.64
C ASP A 117 9.57 -5.72 -10.47
N SER A 118 8.37 -5.58 -9.90
CA SER A 118 7.89 -6.41 -8.78
C SER A 118 7.39 -7.80 -9.20
N GLY A 119 7.16 -8.03 -10.50
CA GLY A 119 6.62 -9.30 -11.00
C GLY A 119 5.24 -9.66 -10.44
N PHE A 120 4.44 -8.66 -10.04
CA PHE A 120 3.13 -8.89 -9.44
C PHE A 120 2.15 -9.46 -10.46
N LYS A 121 1.29 -10.36 -9.99
CA LYS A 121 0.14 -10.82 -10.76
C LYS A 121 -0.90 -9.70 -10.86
N GLU A 122 -1.63 -9.65 -11.97
CA GLU A 122 -2.64 -8.63 -12.24
C GLU A 122 -3.75 -8.57 -11.18
N ASP A 123 -4.09 -9.70 -10.58
CA ASP A 123 -5.10 -9.77 -9.51
C ASP A 123 -4.68 -9.04 -8.22
N ILE A 124 -3.38 -8.87 -7.96
CA ILE A 124 -2.87 -8.03 -6.87
C ILE A 124 -3.23 -6.56 -7.13
N LEU A 125 -3.11 -6.10 -8.38
CA LEU A 125 -3.48 -4.74 -8.76
C LEU A 125 -4.98 -4.50 -8.55
N ASP A 126 -5.81 -5.40 -9.06
CA ASP A 126 -7.26 -5.28 -8.95
C ASP A 126 -7.73 -5.25 -7.50
N ASN A 127 -7.16 -6.10 -6.64
CA ASN A 127 -7.47 -6.10 -5.23
C ASN A 127 -6.96 -4.85 -4.51
N ALA A 128 -5.75 -4.37 -4.82
CA ALA A 128 -5.24 -3.14 -4.26
C ALA A 128 -6.11 -1.93 -4.63
N ILE A 129 -6.57 -1.86 -5.88
CA ILE A 129 -7.53 -0.85 -6.36
C ILE A 129 -8.85 -0.93 -5.60
N ALA A 130 -9.39 -2.14 -5.42
CA ALA A 130 -10.63 -2.33 -4.66
C ALA A 130 -10.49 -1.85 -3.21
N GLU A 131 -9.36 -2.15 -2.56
CA GLU A 131 -9.06 -1.69 -1.21
C GLU A 131 -8.92 -0.15 -1.14
N ALA A 132 -8.19 0.46 -2.07
CA ALA A 132 -8.06 1.91 -2.16
C ALA A 132 -9.42 2.59 -2.36
N LYS A 133 -10.24 2.10 -3.30
CA LYS A 133 -11.61 2.61 -3.54
C LYS A 133 -12.48 2.52 -2.29
N ASN A 134 -12.33 1.49 -1.47
CA ASN A 134 -13.07 1.36 -0.22
C ASN A 134 -12.64 2.42 0.81
N VAL A 135 -11.35 2.76 0.88
CA VAL A 135 -10.84 3.84 1.75
C VAL A 135 -11.40 5.20 1.33
N VAL A 136 -11.50 5.46 0.02
CA VAL A 136 -12.04 6.72 -0.53
C VAL A 136 -13.51 6.63 -0.97
N LYS A 137 -14.27 5.67 -0.45
CA LYS A 137 -15.61 5.31 -0.96
C LYS A 137 -16.63 6.44 -1.15
N ARG A 138 -16.47 7.56 -0.42
CA ARG A 138 -17.34 8.73 -0.49
C ARG A 138 -16.86 9.85 -1.44
N SER A 139 -15.65 9.75 -1.97
CA SER A 139 -15.11 10.71 -2.93
C SER A 139 -15.23 10.13 -4.33
N LEU A 140 -15.94 10.83 -5.21
CA LEU A 140 -15.98 10.46 -6.63
C LEU A 140 -14.66 10.83 -7.31
N VAL A 141 -14.09 12.00 -6.98
CA VAL A 141 -12.82 12.52 -7.51
C VAL A 141 -11.69 11.52 -7.33
N TYR A 142 -11.46 11.04 -6.10
CA TYR A 142 -10.39 10.06 -5.86
C TYR A 142 -10.66 8.72 -6.54
N LYS A 143 -11.92 8.33 -6.75
CA LYS A 143 -12.22 7.11 -7.53
C LYS A 143 -11.83 7.29 -8.99
N THR A 144 -12.11 8.46 -9.56
CA THR A 144 -11.68 8.81 -10.92
C THR A 144 -10.16 8.74 -11.05
N TYR A 145 -9.39 9.30 -10.12
CA TYR A 145 -7.93 9.17 -10.14
C TYR A 145 -7.43 7.73 -10.04
N ILE A 146 -8.13 6.87 -9.28
CA ILE A 146 -7.83 5.43 -9.24
C ILE A 146 -8.12 4.77 -10.61
N ASP A 147 -9.23 5.13 -11.25
CA ASP A 147 -9.60 4.60 -12.56
C ASP A 147 -8.60 5.04 -13.65
N GLU A 148 -8.21 6.32 -13.66
CA GLU A 148 -7.18 6.85 -14.56
C GLU A 148 -5.81 6.18 -14.37
N LEU A 149 -5.41 5.91 -13.13
CA LEU A 149 -4.19 5.15 -12.84
C LEU A 149 -4.26 3.73 -13.43
N LYS A 150 -5.41 3.06 -13.31
CA LYS A 150 -5.63 1.71 -13.86
C LYS A 150 -5.58 1.73 -15.39
N ASP A 151 -6.28 2.67 -16.01
CA ASP A 151 -6.33 2.79 -17.46
C ASP A 151 -4.94 3.10 -18.03
N GLY A 152 -4.21 4.03 -17.41
CA GLY A 152 -2.82 4.34 -17.78
C GLY A 152 -1.87 3.15 -17.63
N TYR A 153 -2.06 2.31 -16.61
CA TYR A 153 -1.32 1.04 -16.49
C TYR A 153 -1.65 0.09 -17.65
N LEU A 154 -2.93 -0.11 -17.95
CA LEU A 154 -3.38 -1.02 -19.01
C LEU A 154 -2.93 -0.58 -20.40
N GLU A 155 -2.83 0.72 -20.66
CA GLU A 155 -2.32 1.25 -21.93
C GLU A 155 -0.83 0.95 -22.16
N GLN A 156 -0.02 0.89 -21.10
CA GLN A 156 1.43 0.69 -21.18
C GLN A 156 1.89 -0.78 -21.05
N VAL A 157 0.97 -1.70 -20.79
CA VAL A 157 1.25 -3.13 -20.62
C VAL A 157 0.60 -3.98 -21.73
N LYS A 158 -0.28 -3.40 -22.55
CA LYS A 158 -0.70 -3.95 -23.85
C LYS A 158 0.45 -4.00 -24.84
#